data_AF-A0A6P2A6W8-F1
#
_entry.id   AF-A0A6P2A6W8-F1
#
_cell.length_a   1.000
_cell.length_b   1.000
_cell.length_c   1.000
_cell.angle_alpha   90.00
_cell.angle_beta   90.00
_cell.angle_gamma   90.00
#
_symmetry.space_group_name_H-M   'P 1'
#
loop_
_entity.id
_entity.type
_entity.pdbx_description
1 polymer ?
#
loop_
_entity_poly.entity_id
_entity_poly.type
_entity_poly.pdbx_seq_one_letter_code
_entity_poly.pdbx_strand_id
1 'polypeptide(L)'
;FFWAWWISWSPFVGMFIARVSRGRTVRQFVTAVLLVPTVVTVVWMSAFGGAGVDQAREGIGALADGISDSSLALFQMLEHMPFTAITSFLAIALVLVFFVTSSDSGSLVIDSITSGGKTDAPQSQRLFWATFEGIVAGVLLAVGGAAALTAMQAGAVSTGLPFVLVLLAMCVSLMMGLFHELRLMKLAKAAAAVSP
;
A
#
# COMPACT_ATOMS: atom_id res chain seq x y z
N PHE A 1 12.49 6.99 -2.74
CA PHE A 1 11.04 7.18 -2.49
C PHE A 1 10.30 5.86 -2.27
N PHE A 2 10.11 5.00 -3.29
CA PHE A 2 9.26 3.80 -3.18
C PHE A 2 9.55 2.90 -1.97
N TRP A 3 10.81 2.58 -1.66
CA TRP A 3 11.15 1.81 -0.46
C TRP A 3 10.62 2.42 0.84
N ALA A 4 10.86 3.71 1.06
CA ALA A 4 10.40 4.39 2.26
C ALA A 4 8.87 4.50 2.31
N TRP A 5 8.23 4.69 1.16
CA TRP A 5 6.77 4.68 1.05
C TRP A 5 6.18 3.30 1.40
N TRP A 6 6.72 2.21 0.86
CA TRP A 6 6.25 0.87 1.22
C TRP A 6 6.47 0.53 2.69
N ILE A 7 7.59 0.99 3.26
CA ILE A 7 7.93 0.81 4.67
C ILE A 7 6.95 1.57 5.57
N SER A 8 6.64 2.83 5.25
CA SER A 8 5.68 3.62 6.04
C SER A 8 4.25 3.06 5.97
N TRP A 9 3.89 2.36 4.89
CA TRP A 9 2.60 1.69 4.72
C TRP A 9 2.53 0.28 5.30
N SER A 10 3.66 -0.30 5.70
CA SER A 10 3.71 -1.68 6.18
C SER A 10 2.82 -1.99 7.40
N PRO A 11 2.57 -1.08 8.38
CA PRO A 11 1.65 -1.37 9.49
C PRO A 11 0.21 -1.53 9.02
N PHE A 12 -0.21 -0.66 8.11
CA PHE A 12 -1.53 -0.66 7.49
C PHE A 12 -1.77 -1.95 6.70
N VAL A 13 -0.87 -2.21 5.75
CA VAL A 13 -0.96 -3.40 4.87
C VAL A 13 -0.82 -4.69 5.69
N GLY A 14 0.11 -4.72 6.65
CA GLY A 14 0.36 -5.87 7.50
C GLY A 14 -0.85 -6.25 8.36
N MET A 15 -1.54 -5.27 8.95
CA MET A 15 -2.74 -5.53 9.75
C MET A 15 -3.89 -6.10 8.90
N PHE A 16 -4.11 -5.54 7.71
CA PHE A 16 -5.13 -6.04 6.78
C PHE A 16 -4.82 -7.48 6.35
N ILE A 17 -3.60 -7.72 5.88
CA ILE A 17 -3.13 -9.02 5.40
C ILE A 17 -3.21 -10.07 6.53
N ALA A 18 -2.85 -9.72 7.77
CA ALA A 18 -2.98 -10.61 8.92
C ALA A 18 -4.43 -11.03 9.19
N ARG A 19 -5.39 -10.08 9.12
CA ARG A 19 -6.81 -10.36 9.37
C ARG A 19 -7.41 -11.32 8.35
N VAL A 20 -7.14 -11.12 7.06
CA VAL A 20 -7.66 -11.98 5.98
C VAL A 20 -6.94 -13.33 5.86
N SER A 21 -5.80 -13.49 6.52
CA SER A 21 -4.97 -14.69 6.46
C SER A 21 -5.18 -15.67 7.62
N ARG A 22 -6.18 -15.44 8.48
CA ARG A 22 -6.48 -16.34 9.61
C ARG A 22 -6.72 -17.78 9.13
N GLY A 23 -6.02 -18.73 9.74
CA GLY A 23 -6.14 -20.16 9.41
C GLY A 23 -5.29 -20.63 8.22
N ARG A 24 -4.48 -19.76 7.61
CA ARG A 24 -3.54 -20.15 6.54
C ARG A 24 -2.21 -20.63 7.13
N THR A 25 -1.56 -21.57 6.44
CA THR A 25 -0.16 -21.93 6.77
C THR A 25 0.78 -20.79 6.39
N VAL A 26 1.92 -20.68 7.07
CA VAL A 26 2.96 -19.68 6.75
C VAL A 26 3.38 -19.73 5.28
N ARG A 27 3.47 -20.94 4.70
CA ARG A 27 3.82 -21.11 3.29
C ARG A 27 2.75 -20.54 2.37
N GLN A 28 1.48 -20.89 2.57
CA GLN A 28 0.38 -20.35 1.77
C GLN A 28 0.31 -18.83 1.89
N PHE A 29 0.50 -18.32 3.10
CA PHE A 29 0.55 -16.89 3.38
C PHE A 29 1.63 -16.18 2.55
N VAL A 30 2.89 -16.59 2.70
CA VAL A 30 4.02 -15.97 1.99
C VAL A 30 3.85 -16.08 0.48
N THR A 31 3.46 -17.27 -0.03
CA THR A 31 3.26 -17.46 -1.47
C THR A 31 2.16 -16.56 -2.03
N ALA A 32 1.01 -16.45 -1.36
CA ALA A 32 -0.09 -15.61 -1.83
C ALA A 32 0.26 -14.11 -1.77
N VAL A 33 0.85 -13.66 -0.66
CA VAL A 33 1.21 -12.24 -0.44
C VAL A 33 2.29 -11.78 -1.42
N LEU A 34 3.20 -12.66 -1.85
CA LEU A 34 4.20 -12.32 -2.86
C LEU A 34 3.66 -12.44 -4.28
N LEU A 35 3.04 -13.57 -4.64
CA LEU A 35 2.71 -13.83 -6.05
C LEU A 35 1.49 -13.05 -6.54
N VAL A 36 0.43 -12.94 -5.75
CA VAL A 36 -0.83 -12.33 -6.23
C VAL A 36 -0.63 -10.85 -6.57
N PRO A 37 -0.05 -10.00 -5.69
CA PRO A 37 0.18 -8.60 -6.04
C PRO A 37 1.18 -8.44 -7.20
N THR A 38 2.24 -9.26 -7.24
CA THR A 38 3.21 -9.21 -8.35
C THR A 38 2.57 -9.48 -9.69
N VAL A 39 1.72 -10.51 -9.81
CA VAL A 39 1.02 -10.81 -11.07
C VAL A 39 0.11 -9.65 -11.47
N VAL A 40 -0.66 -9.09 -10.53
CA VAL A 40 -1.53 -7.94 -10.78
C VAL A 40 -0.71 -6.73 -11.26
N THR A 41 0.42 -6.43 -10.61
CA THR A 41 1.32 -5.35 -11.02
C THR A 41 1.91 -5.59 -12.40
N VAL A 42 2.33 -6.82 -12.72
CA VAL A 42 2.86 -7.16 -14.05
C VAL A 42 1.79 -6.94 -15.12
N VAL A 43 0.57 -7.41 -14.90
CA VAL A 43 -0.54 -7.21 -15.85
C VAL A 43 -0.83 -5.71 -16.03
N TRP A 44 -0.92 -4.97 -14.93
CA TRP A 44 -1.18 -3.52 -14.98
C TRP A 44 -0.08 -2.76 -15.73
N MET A 45 1.19 -2.98 -15.38
CA MET A 45 2.31 -2.28 -16.02
C MET A 45 2.48 -2.68 -17.48
N SER A 46 2.22 -3.94 -17.83
CA SER A 46 2.28 -4.39 -19.22
C SER A 46 1.16 -3.77 -20.05
N ALA A 47 -0.06 -3.67 -19.53
CA ALA A 47 -1.19 -3.10 -20.26
C ALA A 47 -1.08 -1.57 -20.39
N PHE A 48 -1.04 -0.85 -19.27
CA PHE A 48 -1.08 0.62 -19.27
C PHE A 48 0.29 1.24 -19.57
N GLY A 49 1.34 0.70 -18.95
CA GLY A 49 2.71 1.16 -19.17
C GLY A 49 3.21 0.80 -20.57
N GLY A 50 2.90 -0.41 -21.06
CA GLY A 50 3.17 -0.81 -22.43
C GLY A 50 2.49 0.10 -23.46
N ALA A 51 1.19 0.34 -23.31
CA ALA A 51 0.45 1.24 -24.19
C ALA A 51 1.04 2.66 -24.23
N GLY A 52 1.40 3.23 -23.08
CA GLY A 52 2.04 4.55 -23.02
C GLY A 52 3.43 4.57 -23.68
N VAL A 53 4.22 3.50 -23.52
CA VAL A 53 5.52 3.37 -24.18
C VAL A 53 5.38 3.24 -25.70
N ASP A 54 4.39 2.47 -26.18
CA ASP A 54 4.14 2.30 -27.60
C ASP A 54 3.70 3.63 -28.24
N GLN A 55 2.79 4.37 -27.60
CA GLN A 55 2.41 5.71 -28.04
C GLN A 55 3.61 6.67 -28.10
N ALA A 56 4.47 6.66 -27.09
CA ALA A 56 5.66 7.50 -27.08
C ALA A 56 6.65 7.13 -28.20
N ARG A 57 6.80 5.83 -28.51
CA ARG A 57 7.68 5.34 -29.59
C ARG A 57 7.15 5.66 -30.98
N GLU A 58 5.83 5.60 -31.15
CA GLU A 58 5.16 5.83 -32.43
C GLU A 58 4.88 7.32 -32.71
N GLY A 59 5.18 8.20 -31.75
CA GLY A 59 4.94 9.65 -31.90
C GLY A 59 3.47 10.03 -31.75
N ILE A 60 2.70 9.27 -30.97
CA ILE A 60 1.26 9.47 -30.79
C ILE A 60 1.01 10.27 -29.51
N GLY A 61 0.35 11.42 -29.67
CA GLY A 61 -0.16 12.21 -28.57
C GLY A 61 0.89 12.90 -27.71
N ALA A 62 0.44 13.46 -26.59
CA ALA A 62 1.29 14.24 -25.69
C ALA A 62 2.44 13.42 -25.07
N LEU A 63 2.31 12.09 -24.98
CA LEU A 63 3.34 11.21 -24.42
C LEU A 63 4.57 11.08 -25.31
N ALA A 64 4.46 11.37 -26.62
CA ALA A 64 5.58 11.41 -27.54
C ALA A 64 6.63 12.47 -27.15
N ASP A 65 6.17 13.58 -26.59
CA ASP A 65 7.03 14.68 -26.14
C ASP A 65 7.54 14.47 -24.69
N GLY A 66 7.26 13.30 -24.11
CA GLY A 66 7.60 12.95 -22.74
C GLY A 66 6.54 13.37 -21.72
N ILE A 67 6.76 12.99 -20.45
CA ILE A 67 5.82 13.24 -19.35
C ILE A 67 6.22 14.55 -18.64
N SER A 68 5.46 15.61 -18.89
CA SER A 68 5.61 16.90 -18.20
C SER A 68 4.95 16.89 -16.82
N ASP A 69 3.74 16.31 -16.73
CA ASP A 69 3.00 16.13 -15.48
C ASP A 69 2.56 14.67 -15.35
N SER A 70 3.13 13.98 -14.37
CA SER A 70 2.80 12.57 -14.07
C SER A 70 1.33 12.34 -13.70
N SER A 71 0.62 13.37 -13.22
CA SER A 71 -0.80 13.28 -12.88
C SER A 71 -1.71 13.19 -14.11
N LEU A 72 -1.23 13.68 -15.27
CA LEU A 72 -1.96 13.66 -16.54
C LEU A 72 -1.62 12.45 -17.42
N ALA A 73 -0.50 11.77 -17.15
CA ALA A 73 0.04 10.72 -18.02
C ALA A 73 -0.97 9.59 -18.34
N LEU A 74 -1.79 9.17 -17.37
CA LEU A 74 -2.84 8.17 -17.60
C LEU A 74 -3.89 8.68 -18.59
N PHE A 75 -4.33 9.93 -18.43
CA PHE A 75 -5.38 10.52 -19.25
C PHE A 75 -4.89 10.83 -20.66
N GLN A 76 -3.64 11.30 -20.78
CA GLN A 76 -2.97 11.48 -22.07
C GLN A 76 -2.84 10.14 -22.82
N MET A 77 -2.59 9.04 -22.11
CA MET A 77 -2.58 7.71 -22.71
C MET A 77 -3.98 7.29 -23.21
N LEU A 78 -5.01 7.52 -22.40
CA LEU A 78 -6.40 7.19 -22.73
C LEU A 78 -7.00 8.05 -23.85
N GLU A 79 -6.45 9.24 -24.09
CA GLU A 79 -6.88 10.15 -25.17
C GLU A 79 -6.74 9.52 -26.57
N HIS A 80 -5.78 8.61 -26.73
CA HIS A 80 -5.55 7.90 -27.98
C HIS A 80 -6.09 6.46 -27.98
N MET A 81 -6.98 6.14 -27.05
CA MET A 81 -7.68 4.86 -26.97
C MET A 81 -9.17 5.02 -27.33
N PRO A 82 -9.85 3.97 -27.84
CA PRO A 82 -11.28 4.05 -28.09
C PRO A 82 -12.05 4.33 -26.80
N PHE A 83 -13.16 5.07 -26.92
CA PHE A 83 -14.04 5.43 -25.81
C PHE A 83 -13.40 6.29 -24.70
N THR A 84 -12.45 7.17 -25.04
CA THR A 84 -11.74 8.08 -24.11
C THR A 84 -12.64 8.71 -23.05
N ALA A 85 -13.79 9.29 -23.44
CA ALA A 85 -14.67 9.96 -22.48
C ALA A 85 -15.17 9.01 -21.38
N ILE A 86 -15.48 7.76 -21.76
CA ILE A 86 -15.95 6.73 -20.82
C ILE A 86 -14.79 6.23 -19.97
N THR A 87 -13.65 5.88 -20.59
CA THR A 87 -12.50 5.33 -19.86
C THR A 87 -11.88 6.35 -18.91
N SER A 88 -11.77 7.63 -19.30
CA SER A 88 -11.31 8.71 -18.43
C SER A 88 -12.28 8.98 -17.28
N PHE A 89 -13.59 8.98 -17.54
CA PHE A 89 -14.58 9.09 -16.46
C PHE A 89 -14.48 7.94 -15.46
N LEU A 90 -14.35 6.70 -15.95
CA LEU A 90 -14.16 5.53 -15.10
C LEU A 90 -12.85 5.60 -14.32
N ALA A 91 -11.77 6.09 -14.93
CA ALA A 91 -10.49 6.27 -14.25
C ALA A 91 -10.59 7.28 -13.10
N ILE A 92 -11.26 8.42 -13.30
CA ILE A 92 -11.50 9.40 -12.23
C ILE A 92 -12.34 8.78 -11.11
N ALA A 93 -13.45 8.12 -11.46
CA ALA A 93 -14.31 7.47 -10.48
C ALA A 93 -13.55 6.40 -9.67
N LEU A 94 -12.69 5.61 -10.34
CA LEU A 94 -11.88 4.58 -9.71
C LEU A 94 -10.83 5.18 -8.77
N VAL A 95 -10.16 6.26 -9.17
CA VAL A 95 -9.22 6.99 -8.30
C VAL A 95 -9.93 7.53 -7.05
N LEU A 96 -11.14 8.09 -7.20
CA LEU A 96 -11.95 8.55 -6.08
C LEU A 96 -12.32 7.42 -5.12
N VAL A 97 -12.80 6.29 -5.66
CA VAL A 97 -13.15 5.12 -4.85
C VAL A 97 -11.92 4.57 -4.10
N PHE A 98 -10.78 4.44 -4.78
CA PHE A 98 -9.55 4.00 -4.13
C PHE A 98 -9.07 4.97 -3.07
N PHE A 99 -9.16 6.28 -3.33
CA PHE A 99 -8.79 7.30 -2.36
C PHE A 99 -9.65 7.22 -1.11
N VAL A 100 -10.98 7.22 -1.24
CA VAL A 100 -11.92 7.16 -0.12
C VAL A 100 -11.73 5.86 0.68
N THR A 101 -11.66 4.72 -0.01
CA THR A 101 -11.52 3.40 0.64
C THR A 101 -10.18 3.26 1.36
N SER A 102 -9.10 3.77 0.77
CA SER A 102 -7.76 3.71 1.36
C SER A 102 -7.64 4.65 2.56
N SER A 103 -8.19 5.86 2.46
CA SER A 103 -8.23 6.81 3.58
C SER A 103 -9.02 6.24 4.76
N ASP A 104 -10.20 5.67 4.51
CA ASP A 104 -11.01 5.05 5.56
C ASP A 104 -10.28 3.90 6.28
N SER A 105 -9.63 3.04 5.49
CA SER A 105 -8.87 1.91 6.02
C SER A 105 -7.61 2.37 6.77
N GLY A 106 -6.94 3.42 6.29
CA GLY A 106 -5.75 4.01 6.92
C GLY A 106 -6.07 4.61 8.29
N SER A 107 -7.12 5.43 8.36
CA SER A 107 -7.55 6.05 9.62
C SER A 107 -7.99 5.01 10.65
N LEU A 108 -8.60 3.89 10.24
CA LEU A 108 -8.90 2.77 11.14
C LEU A 108 -7.64 2.19 11.79
N VAL A 109 -6.54 2.07 11.04
CA VAL A 109 -5.28 1.51 11.56
C VAL A 109 -4.62 2.50 12.52
N ILE A 110 -4.61 3.79 12.20
CA ILE A 110 -4.07 4.83 13.09
C ILE A 110 -4.87 4.86 14.40
N ASP A 111 -6.19 4.83 14.30
CA ASP A 111 -7.09 4.75 15.46
C ASP A 111 -6.83 3.49 16.32
N SER A 112 -6.66 2.33 15.69
CA SER A 112 -6.33 1.08 16.38
C SER A 112 -4.99 1.16 17.11
N ILE A 113 -3.95 1.74 16.50
CA ILE A 113 -2.62 1.86 17.12
C ILE A 113 -2.65 2.87 18.28
N THR A 114 -3.31 4.01 18.08
CA THR A 114 -3.37 5.10 19.06
C THR A 114 -4.30 4.82 20.25
N SER A 115 -5.25 3.88 20.11
CA SER A 115 -6.10 3.38 21.20
C SER A 115 -5.51 2.19 21.97
N GLY A 116 -4.26 1.82 21.71
CA GLY A 116 -3.58 0.69 22.35
C GLY A 116 -3.98 -0.69 21.81
N GLY A 117 -4.44 -0.75 20.57
CA GLY A 117 -4.85 -1.98 19.89
C GLY A 117 -6.31 -2.37 20.12
N LYS A 118 -7.12 -1.49 20.71
CA LYS A 118 -8.55 -1.72 20.90
C LYS A 118 -9.25 -1.72 19.54
N THR A 119 -10.03 -2.75 19.28
CA THR A 119 -10.83 -2.84 18.03
C THR A 119 -12.15 -2.07 18.12
N ASP A 120 -12.50 -1.57 19.30
CA ASP A 120 -13.70 -0.79 19.59
C ASP A 120 -13.31 0.58 20.17
N ALA A 121 -12.61 1.36 19.35
CA ALA A 121 -12.24 2.74 19.69
C ALA A 121 -13.41 3.70 19.39
N PRO A 122 -13.53 4.82 20.11
CA PRO A 122 -14.64 5.76 19.92
C PRO A 122 -14.70 6.28 18.48
N GLN A 123 -15.91 6.32 17.89
CA GLN A 123 -16.10 6.82 16.52
C GLN A 123 -15.56 8.24 16.30
N SER A 124 -15.50 9.06 17.36
CA SER A 124 -14.93 10.41 17.34
C SER A 124 -13.42 10.43 17.06
N GLN A 125 -12.66 9.44 17.56
CA GLN A 125 -11.23 9.35 17.34
C GLN A 125 -10.92 8.96 15.88
N ARG A 126 -11.68 8.03 15.31
CA ARG A 126 -11.60 7.70 13.88
C ARG A 126 -11.94 8.89 12.99
N LEU A 127 -13.02 9.63 13.31
CA LEU A 127 -13.41 10.82 12.56
C LEU A 127 -12.31 11.90 12.62
N PHE A 128 -11.67 12.07 13.78
CA PHE A 128 -10.54 12.96 13.94
C PHE A 128 -9.39 12.59 13.00
N TRP A 129 -8.95 11.32 12.97
CA TRP A 129 -7.86 10.88 12.10
C TRP A 129 -8.18 11.04 10.61
N ALA A 130 -9.37 10.61 10.18
CA ALA A 130 -9.81 10.76 8.80
C ALA A 130 -9.85 12.23 8.34
N THR A 131 -10.36 13.12 9.19
CA THR A 131 -10.42 14.56 8.87
C THR A 131 -9.02 15.19 8.88
N PHE A 132 -8.18 14.83 9.86
CA PHE A 132 -6.84 15.39 9.99
C PHE A 132 -5.93 15.00 8.82
N GLU A 133 -5.95 13.73 8.39
CA GLU A 133 -5.24 13.27 7.19
C GLU A 133 -5.69 14.05 5.94
N GLY A 134 -7.01 14.25 5.78
CA GLY A 134 -7.57 15.05 4.69
C GLY A 134 -7.12 16.51 4.71
N ILE A 135 -7.06 17.14 5.89
CA ILE A 135 -6.56 18.52 6.06
C ILE A 135 -5.08 18.59 5.69
N VAL A 136 -4.25 17.67 6.17
CA VAL A 136 -2.81 17.64 5.85
C VAL A 136 -2.61 17.48 4.35
N ALA A 137 -3.34 16.56 3.71
CA ALA A 137 -3.30 16.39 2.26
C ALA A 137 -3.73 17.66 1.52
N GLY A 138 -4.84 18.28 1.93
CA GLY A 138 -5.34 19.53 1.34
C GLY A 138 -4.36 20.68 1.46
N VAL A 139 -3.72 20.86 2.62
CA VAL A 139 -2.70 21.89 2.85
C VAL A 139 -1.46 21.62 2.00
N LEU A 140 -0.98 20.37 1.93
CA LEU A 140 0.17 20.00 1.10
C LEU A 140 -0.08 20.26 -0.38
N LEU A 141 -1.29 19.99 -0.88
CA LEU A 141 -1.68 20.28 -2.26
C LEU A 141 -1.81 21.80 -2.50
N ALA A 142 -2.46 22.53 -1.59
CA ALA A 142 -2.68 23.97 -1.74
C ALA A 142 -1.37 24.78 -1.68
N VAL A 143 -0.45 24.40 -0.80
CA VAL A 143 0.84 25.11 -0.62
C VAL A 143 1.90 24.60 -1.59
N GLY A 144 1.89 23.30 -1.90
CA GLY A 144 2.95 22.65 -2.68
C GLY A 144 2.92 22.96 -4.17
N GLY A 145 1.75 23.26 -4.75
CA GLY A 145 1.63 23.51 -6.20
C GLY A 145 2.31 22.42 -7.05
N ALA A 146 3.14 22.81 -8.01
CA ALA A 146 3.92 21.87 -8.83
C ALA A 146 4.95 21.04 -8.03
N ALA A 147 5.36 21.50 -6.84
CA ALA A 147 6.27 20.80 -5.96
C ALA A 147 5.55 19.92 -4.92
N ALA A 148 4.20 19.89 -4.92
CA ALA A 148 3.43 19.11 -3.95
C ALA A 148 3.83 17.63 -3.97
N LEU A 149 3.98 17.05 -5.16
CA LEU A 149 4.44 15.67 -5.30
C LEU A 149 5.81 15.45 -4.66
N THR A 150 6.78 16.33 -4.96
CA THR A 150 8.14 16.25 -4.39
C THR A 150 8.12 16.41 -2.88
N ALA A 151 7.31 17.32 -2.34
CA ALA A 151 7.15 17.52 -0.91
C ALA A 151 6.54 16.29 -0.22
N MET A 152 5.50 15.69 -0.81
CA MET A 152 4.89 14.45 -0.33
C MET A 152 5.88 13.28 -0.37
N GLN A 153 6.69 13.18 -1.43
CA GLN A 153 7.74 12.16 -1.54
C GLN A 153 8.82 12.33 -0.48
N ALA A 154 9.27 13.56 -0.24
CA ALA A 154 10.24 13.87 0.80
C ALA A 154 9.69 13.55 2.20
N GLY A 155 8.43 13.90 2.48
CA GLY A 155 7.75 13.56 3.73
C GLY A 155 7.62 12.05 3.96
N ALA A 156 7.31 11.28 2.91
CA ALA A 156 7.28 9.82 2.99
C ALA A 156 8.68 9.22 3.27
N VAL A 157 9.73 9.80 2.68
CA VAL A 157 11.11 9.34 2.91
C VAL A 157 11.57 9.67 4.32
N SER A 158 11.34 10.89 4.80
CA SER A 158 11.77 11.33 6.13
C SER A 158 11.08 10.56 7.26
N THR A 159 9.80 10.22 7.08
CA THR A 159 9.03 9.43 8.06
C THR A 159 9.26 7.92 7.93
N GLY A 160 9.46 7.41 6.71
CA GLY A 160 9.69 5.98 6.48
C GLY A 160 11.07 5.49 6.93
N LEU A 161 12.10 6.33 6.82
CA LEU A 161 13.47 5.96 7.17
C LEU A 161 13.66 5.53 8.65
N PRO A 162 13.20 6.29 9.66
CA PRO A 162 13.29 5.83 11.06
C PRO A 162 12.46 4.56 11.31
N PHE A 163 11.35 4.38 10.59
CA PHE A 163 10.50 3.19 10.71
C PHE A 163 11.19 1.91 10.24
N VAL A 164 12.24 2.01 9.42
CA VAL A 164 13.09 0.86 9.04
C VAL A 164 13.64 0.14 10.27
N LEU A 165 14.08 0.89 11.29
CA LEU A 165 14.63 0.30 12.52
C LEU A 165 13.59 -0.53 13.26
N VAL A 166 12.34 -0.06 13.27
CA VAL A 166 11.21 -0.77 13.86
C VAL A 166 10.93 -2.06 13.08
N LEU A 167 10.90 -2.01 11.74
CA LEU A 167 10.71 -3.21 10.92
C LEU A 167 11.82 -4.24 11.10
N LEU A 168 13.07 -3.81 11.19
CA LEU A 168 14.19 -4.72 11.47
C LEU A 168 14.04 -5.41 12.83
N ALA A 169 13.66 -4.65 13.87
CA ALA A 169 13.35 -5.22 15.18
C ALA A 169 12.18 -6.21 15.12
N MET A 170 11.13 -5.91 14.35
CA MET A 170 10.00 -6.81 14.12
C MET A 170 10.42 -8.10 13.39
N CYS A 171 11.31 -8.02 12.39
CA CYS A 171 11.85 -9.21 11.72
C CYS A 171 12.61 -10.11 12.69
N VAL A 172 13.46 -9.53 13.55
CA VAL A 172 14.18 -10.28 14.58
C VAL A 172 13.21 -10.91 15.58
N SER A 173 12.23 -10.14 16.07
CA SER A 173 11.19 -10.63 16.98
C SER A 173 10.38 -11.78 16.37
N LEU A 174 9.98 -11.68 15.10
CA LEU A 174 9.25 -12.72 14.39
C LEU A 174 10.09 -13.99 14.24
N MET A 175 11.37 -13.88 13.88
CA MET A 175 12.27 -15.03 13.81
C MET A 175 12.38 -15.72 15.18
N MET A 176 12.61 -14.96 16.25
CA MET A 176 12.68 -15.49 17.61
C MET A 176 11.38 -16.20 18.00
N GLY A 177 10.22 -15.62 17.70
CA GLY A 177 8.91 -16.21 17.95
C GLY A 177 8.70 -17.53 17.20
N LEU A 178 9.01 -17.57 15.91
CA LEU A 178 8.88 -18.77 15.08
C LEU A 178 9.83 -19.89 15.54
N PHE A 179 11.07 -19.57 15.92
CA PHE A 179 12.00 -20.56 16.46
C PHE A 179 11.56 -21.09 17.83
N HIS A 180 11.01 -20.22 18.68
CA HIS A 180 10.45 -20.63 19.96
C HIS A 180 9.28 -21.59 19.77
N GLU A 181 8.34 -21.26 18.88
CA GLU A 181 7.18 -22.11 18.58
C GLU A 181 7.58 -23.46 17.96
N LEU A 182 8.57 -23.47 17.05
CA LEU A 182 9.13 -24.70 16.50
C LEU A 182 9.72 -25.62 17.59
N ARG A 183 10.40 -25.04 18.60
CA ARG A 183 10.93 -25.81 19.74
C ARG A 183 9.81 -26.40 20.58
N LEU A 184 8.77 -25.61 20.89
CA LEU A 184 7.60 -26.10 21.62
C LEU A 184 6.89 -27.24 20.90
N MET A 185 6.69 -27.12 19.58
CA MET A 185 6.10 -28.19 18.76
C MET A 185 6.93 -29.47 18.80
N LYS A 186 8.27 -29.38 18.75
CA LYS A 186 9.16 -30.55 18.87
C LYS A 186 9.04 -31.23 20.23
N LEU A 187 9.00 -30.43 21.31
CA LEU A 187 8.84 -30.96 22.68
C LEU A 187 7.48 -31.62 22.88
N ALA A 188 6.39 -30.99 22.43
CA ALA A 188 5.05 -31.57 22.50
C ALA A 188 4.97 -32.91 21.74
N LYS A 189 5.58 -32.99 20.55
CA LYS A 189 5.65 -34.23 19.77
C LYS A 189 6.47 -35.32 20.48
N ALA A 190 7.59 -34.95 21.10
CA ALA A 190 8.40 -35.89 21.88
C ALA A 190 7.65 -36.41 23.11
N ALA A 191 6.93 -35.55 23.83
CA ALA A 191 6.11 -35.94 24.99
C ALA A 191 4.98 -36.90 24.59
N ALA A 192 4.28 -36.61 23.49
CA ALA A 192 3.21 -37.47 22.96
C ALA A 192 3.73 -38.86 22.51
N ALA A 193 4.98 -38.96 22.07
CA ALA A 193 5.60 -40.24 21.71
C ALA A 193 5.96 -41.11 22.92
N VAL A 194 5.97 -40.55 24.12
CA VAL A 194 6.35 -41.22 25.37
C VAL A 194 5.13 -41.45 26.28
N SER A 195 3.94 -40.91 25.97
CA SER A 195 2.72 -41.22 26.73
C SER A 195 2.19 -42.61 26.34
N PRO A 196 1.86 -43.47 27.32
CA PRO A 196 1.38 -44.83 27.09
C PRO A 196 0.00 -44.91 26.41
#